data_AF-A0A8T0ZFF4-F1
#
_entry.id   AF-A0A8T0ZFF4-F1
#
_cell.length_a   1.000
_cell.length_b   1.000
_cell.length_c   1.000
_cell.angle_alpha   90.00
_cell.angle_beta   90.00
_cell.angle_gamma   90.00
#
_symmetry.space_group_name_H-M   'P 1'
#
loop_
_entity.id
_entity.type
_entity.pdbx_description
1 polymer ?
#
loop_
_entity_poly.entity_id
_entity_poly.type
_entity_poly.pdbx_seq_one_letter_code
_entity_poly.pdbx_strand_id
1 'polypeptide(L)'
;MAIAQRTGLTISPVGELIETVDGAALLLSPVGKRLPRPTTRGGVRKLFEMLWQLHENDVAHGDPRVANVILNGKEPLWIDLAEIIGVTPTLMLIFSHGPSSRWV
;
A
#
# COMPACT_ATOMS: atom_id res chain seq x y z
N MET A 1 6.27 4.91 -8.08
CA MET A 1 6.38 3.59 -7.45
C MET A 1 7.81 3.13 -7.12
N ALA A 2 8.87 3.72 -7.71
CA ALA A 2 10.23 3.16 -7.60
C ALA A 2 10.86 3.23 -6.20
N ILE A 3 10.46 4.18 -5.34
CA ILE A 3 11.04 4.35 -3.99
C ILE A 3 10.43 3.35 -3.01
N ALA A 4 9.09 3.25 -2.96
CA ALA A 4 8.39 2.30 -2.10
C ALA A 4 8.80 0.84 -2.35
N GLN A 5 8.93 0.44 -3.62
CA GLN A 5 9.35 -0.92 -4.00
C GLN A 5 10.76 -1.28 -3.48
N ARG A 6 11.68 -0.31 -3.41
CA ARG A 6 13.05 -0.54 -2.93
C ARG A 6 13.14 -0.84 -1.44
N THR A 7 12.08 -0.51 -0.69
CA THR A 7 12.03 -0.80 0.76
C THR A 7 11.86 -2.29 1.05
N GLY A 8 11.35 -3.08 0.10
CA GLY A 8 10.96 -4.48 0.33
C GLY A 8 9.76 -4.65 1.26
N LEU A 9 9.09 -3.56 1.64
CA LEU A 9 7.93 -3.56 2.55
C LEU A 9 6.60 -3.51 1.80
N THR A 10 6.63 -3.41 0.48
CA THR A 10 5.45 -3.27 -0.36
C THR A 10 5.48 -4.28 -1.51
N ILE A 11 4.34 -4.43 -2.16
CA ILE A 11 4.25 -5.15 -3.44
C ILE A 11 4.73 -4.27 -4.61
N SER A 12 5.06 -4.92 -5.72
CA SER A 12 5.51 -4.30 -6.95
C SER A 12 4.49 -4.51 -8.07
N PRO A 13 4.22 -3.51 -8.92
CA PRO A 13 3.55 -3.71 -10.19
C PRO A 13 4.37 -4.64 -11.08
N VAL A 14 3.66 -5.53 -11.76
CA VAL A 14 4.22 -6.45 -12.74
C VAL A 14 3.51 -6.17 -14.05
N GLY A 15 4.17 -5.37 -14.89
CA GLY A 15 3.62 -4.91 -16.16
C GLY A 15 3.11 -3.47 -16.11
N GLU A 16 2.44 -3.08 -17.18
CA GLU A 16 1.95 -1.72 -17.38
C GLU A 16 0.56 -1.52 -16.77
N LEU A 17 0.21 -0.27 -16.51
CA LEU A 17 -1.17 0.11 -16.17
C LEU A 17 -2.06 -0.17 -17.38
N ILE A 18 -3.11 -0.96 -17.19
CA ILE A 18 -4.07 -1.28 -18.24
C ILE A 18 -5.25 -0.32 -18.10
N GLU A 19 -5.38 0.61 -19.04
CA GLU A 19 -6.57 1.45 -19.15
C GLU A 19 -7.70 0.68 -19.84
N THR A 20 -8.91 0.84 -19.32
CA THR A 20 -10.15 0.26 -19.84
C THR A 20 -11.18 1.36 -20.00
N VAL A 21 -12.27 1.09 -20.72
CA VAL A 21 -13.35 2.07 -20.94
C VAL A 21 -13.94 2.57 -19.61
N ASP A 22 -13.92 1.73 -18.57
CA ASP A 22 -14.55 2.00 -17.27
C ASP A 22 -13.56 2.29 -16.13
N GLY A 23 -12.25 2.37 -16.41
CA GLY A 23 -11.24 2.61 -15.37
C GLY A 23 -9.85 2.06 -15.71
N ALA A 24 -9.04 1.76 -14.70
CA ALA A 24 -7.70 1.23 -14.90
C ALA A 24 -7.40 0.05 -13.96
N ALA A 25 -6.56 -0.87 -14.42
CA ALA A 25 -6.12 -2.04 -13.67
C ALA A 25 -4.60 -2.12 -13.65
N LEU A 26 -4.04 -2.47 -12.48
CA LEU A 26 -2.61 -2.68 -12.31
C LEU A 26 -2.38 -4.08 -11.75
N LEU A 27 -1.57 -4.88 -12.45
CA LEU A 27 -1.16 -6.19 -11.97
C LEU A 27 -0.03 -6.03 -10.95
N LEU A 28 -0.13 -6.70 -9.81
CA LEU A 28 0.82 -6.57 -8.70
C LEU A 28 1.35 -7.94 -8.26
N SER A 29 2.59 -7.97 -7.74
CA SER A 29 3.25 -9.16 -7.21
C SER A 29 4.13 -8.80 -5.99
N PRO A 30 4.24 -9.68 -4.99
CA PRO A 30 3.57 -10.98 -4.86
C PRO A 30 2.07 -10.85 -4.56
N VAL A 31 1.31 -11.88 -4.91
CA VAL A 31 -0.09 -12.04 -4.45
C VAL A 31 -0.07 -12.80 -3.12
N GLY A 32 -0.71 -12.24 -2.10
CA GLY A 32 -0.72 -12.78 -0.75
C GLY A 32 -2.11 -12.87 -0.14
N LYS A 33 -2.21 -13.54 1.00
CA LYS A 33 -3.45 -13.57 1.81
C LYS A 33 -3.45 -12.37 2.74
N ARG A 34 -4.62 -11.80 3.05
CA ARG A 34 -4.73 -10.73 4.05
C ARG A 34 -4.11 -11.17 5.39
N LEU A 35 -3.37 -10.26 6.03
CA LEU A 35 -2.84 -10.49 7.36
C LEU A 35 -4.00 -10.68 8.35
N PRO A 36 -4.04 -11.78 9.13
CA PRO A 36 -4.99 -11.92 10.22
C PRO A 36 -4.82 -10.78 11.23
N ARG A 37 -5.92 -10.33 11.84
CA ARG A 37 -5.87 -9.26 12.83
C ARG A 37 -4.85 -9.60 13.93
N PRO A 38 -3.81 -8.77 14.15
CA PRO A 38 -2.81 -9.05 15.19
C PRO A 38 -3.49 -9.14 16.56
N THR A 39 -3.19 -10.21 17.30
CA THR A 39 -3.70 -10.44 18.66
C THR A 39 -2.65 -10.15 19.74
N THR A 40 -1.42 -9.83 19.33
CA THR A 40 -0.30 -9.58 20.24
C THR A 40 0.26 -8.18 20.05
N ARG A 41 0.76 -7.59 21.14
CA ARG A 41 1.47 -6.29 21.09
C ARG A 41 2.67 -6.31 20.16
N GLY A 42 3.38 -7.46 20.09
CA GLY A 42 4.50 -7.65 19.17
C GLY A 42 4.08 -7.59 17.70
N GLY A 43 2.95 -8.21 17.34
CA GLY A 43 2.40 -8.14 15.99
C GLY A 43 1.99 -6.71 15.59
N VAL A 44 1.36 -5.97 16.51
CA VAL A 44 1.03 -4.56 16.28
C VAL A 44 2.30 -3.73 16.12
N ARG A 45 3.27 -3.88 17.03
CA ARG A 45 4.55 -3.16 16.98
C ARG A 45 5.27 -3.39 15.66
N LYS A 46 5.32 -4.63 15.15
CA LYS A 46 5.92 -4.95 13.85
C LYS A 46 5.32 -4.13 12.70
N LEU A 47 4.00 -3.94 12.68
CA LEU A 47 3.35 -3.11 11.65
C LEU A 47 3.75 -1.64 11.75
N PHE A 48 3.85 -1.09 12.97
CA PHE A 48 4.34 0.27 13.18
C PHE A 48 5.81 0.43 12.77
N GLU A 49 6.66 -0.55 13.05
CA GLU A 49 8.07 -0.55 12.62
C GLU A 49 8.18 -0.54 11.09
N MET A 50 7.33 -1.28 10.37
CA MET A 50 7.29 -1.22 8.91
C MET A 50 6.85 0.16 8.39
N LEU A 51 5.84 0.79 9.00
CA LEU A 51 5.42 2.15 8.64
C LEU A 51 6.52 3.17 8.91
N TRP A 52 7.25 3.02 10.01
CA TRP A 52 8.42 3.83 10.32
C TRP A 52 9.49 3.68 9.23
N GLN A 53 9.80 2.45 8.81
CA GLN A 53 10.78 2.21 7.74
C GLN A 53 10.34 2.78 6.38
N LEU A 54 9.04 2.78 6.06
CA LEU A 54 8.53 3.49 4.89
C LEU A 54 8.80 5.00 5.02
N HIS A 55 8.53 5.58 6.20
CA HIS A 55 8.73 7.00 6.45
C HIS A 55 10.20 7.43 6.35
N GLU A 56 11.13 6.62 6.86
CA GLU A 56 12.58 6.83 6.71
C GLU A 56 13.05 6.82 5.23
N ASN A 57 12.22 6.31 4.32
CA ASN A 57 12.47 6.31 2.88
C ASN A 57 11.56 7.33 2.14
N ASP A 58 11.05 8.35 2.84
CA ASP A 58 10.17 9.40 2.31
C ASP A 58 8.84 8.86 1.73
N VAL A 59 8.39 7.69 2.18
CA VAL A 59 7.13 7.07 1.76
C VAL A 59 6.13 7.10 2.91
N ALA A 60 5.02 7.81 2.71
CA ALA A 60 3.83 7.68 3.56
C ALA A 60 2.86 6.66 2.96
N HIS A 61 2.21 5.84 3.78
CA HIS A 61 1.19 4.90 3.29
C HIS A 61 -0.14 5.59 2.94
N GLY A 62 -0.51 6.64 3.68
CA GLY A 62 -1.79 7.36 3.54
C GLY A 62 -2.99 6.69 4.20
N ASP A 63 -3.12 5.37 4.08
CA ASP A 63 -4.23 4.58 4.68
C ASP A 63 -3.74 3.27 5.36
N PRO A 64 -2.99 3.37 6.48
CA PRO A 64 -2.39 2.22 7.14
C PRO A 64 -3.43 1.42 7.96
N ARG A 65 -4.16 0.53 7.30
CA ARG A 65 -5.12 -0.39 7.92
C ARG A 65 -4.60 -1.83 7.83
N VAL A 66 -4.91 -2.68 8.82
CA VAL A 66 -4.54 -4.12 8.77
C VAL A 66 -5.08 -4.81 7.52
N ALA A 67 -6.22 -4.36 6.99
CA ALA A 67 -6.79 -4.85 5.73
C ALA A 67 -5.89 -4.60 4.50
N ASN A 68 -5.00 -3.62 4.59
CA ASN A 68 -4.01 -3.24 3.58
C ASN A 68 -2.66 -3.90 3.81
N VAL A 69 -2.63 -5.01 4.57
CA VAL A 69 -1.45 -5.86 4.72
C VAL A 69 -1.75 -7.25 4.17
N ILE A 70 -0.84 -7.75 3.33
CA ILE A 70 -0.86 -9.13 2.87
C ILE A 70 0.32 -9.91 3.44
N LEU A 71 0.21 -11.23 3.48
CA LEU A 71 1.28 -12.17 3.78
C LEU A 71 1.79 -12.79 2.49
N ASN A 72 3.07 -12.58 2.20
CA ASN A 72 3.85 -13.39 1.28
C ASN A 72 4.62 -14.45 2.09
N GLY A 73 4.10 -15.67 2.15
CA GLY A 73 4.60 -16.67 3.10
C GLY A 73 4.40 -16.20 4.56
N LYS A 74 5.49 -15.86 5.26
CA LYS A 74 5.47 -15.33 6.64
C LYS A 74 5.71 -13.82 6.71
N GLU A 75 5.99 -13.20 5.57
CA GLU A 75 6.40 -11.80 5.50
C GLU A 75 5.19 -10.90 5.25
N PRO A 76 4.90 -9.95 6.15
CA PRO A 76 3.88 -8.95 5.91
C PRO A 76 4.37 -7.90 4.90
N LEU A 77 3.51 -7.50 3.98
CA LEU A 77 3.75 -6.46 2.98
C LEU A 77 2.56 -5.50 2.95
N TRP A 78 2.84 -4.19 2.87
CA TRP A 78 1.85 -3.15 2.68
C TRP A 78 1.39 -3.09 1.22
N ILE A 79 0.09 -2.87 1.04
CA ILE A 79 -0.57 -2.66 -0.25
C ILE A 79 -1.40 -1.37 -0.18
N ASP A 80 -1.93 -0.90 -1.31
CA ASP A 80 -2.80 0.29 -1.33
C ASP A 80 -2.11 1.55 -0.75
N LEU A 81 -0.88 1.81 -1.22
CA LEU A 81 -0.12 2.99 -0.83
C LEU A 81 -0.59 4.21 -1.62
N ALA A 82 -0.89 5.30 -0.91
CA ALA A 82 -1.00 6.61 -1.50
C ALA A 82 0.41 7.16 -1.72
N GLU A 83 0.98 7.00 -2.92
CA GLU A 83 2.22 7.69 -3.25
C GLU A 83 1.94 9.20 -3.30
N ILE A 84 2.57 9.97 -2.42
CA ILE A 84 2.70 11.42 -2.61
C ILE A 84 3.77 11.63 -3.68
N ILE A 85 3.45 11.26 -4.92
CA ILE A 85 4.21 11.67 -6.10
C ILE A 85 3.27 12.49 -6.95
N GLY A 86 3.70 13.70 -7.31
CA GLY A 86 3.00 14.69 -8.13
C GLY A 86 1.97 14.05 -9.05
N VAL A 87 0.71 14.13 -8.61
CA VAL A 87 -0.36 13.26 -9.06
C VAL A 87 -0.82 13.72 -10.44
N THR A 88 -0.74 12.85 -11.46
CA THR A 88 -1.53 13.07 -12.67
C THR A 88 -3.01 12.91 -12.32
N PRO A 89 -3.93 13.69 -12.93
CA PRO A 89 -5.34 13.73 -12.54
C PRO A 89 -6.04 12.36 -12.49
N THR A 90 -5.60 11.40 -13.30
CA THR A 90 -6.18 10.05 -13.40
C THR A 90 -5.91 9.19 -12.17
N LEU A 91 -4.75 9.31 -11.51
CA LEU A 91 -4.44 8.56 -10.29
C LEU A 91 -5.18 9.13 -9.06
N MET A 92 -5.44 10.45 -9.02
CA MET A 92 -6.28 11.06 -7.98
C MET A 92 -7.67 10.43 -7.92
N LEU A 93 -8.26 10.09 -9.07
CA LEU A 93 -9.62 9.52 -9.15
C LEU A 93 -9.71 8.13 -8.51
N ILE A 94 -8.67 7.30 -8.61
CA ILE A 94 -8.66 5.95 -8.04
C ILE A 94 -8.59 6.01 -6.50
N PHE A 95 -7.80 6.94 -5.95
CA PHE A 95 -7.63 7.06 -4.50
C PHE A 95 -8.68 7.96 -3.81
N SER A 96 -9.42 8.79 -4.55
CA SER A 96 -10.44 9.72 -4.00
C SER A 96 -11.82 9.08 -3.76
N HIS A 97 -12.07 7.86 -4.25
CA HIS A 97 -13.34 7.14 -4.03
C HIS A 97 -13.32 6.20 -2.80
N GLY A 98 -12.25 6.21 -2.01
CA GLY A 98 -12.25 5.69 -0.62
C GLY A 98 -12.95 6.67 0.33
N PRO A 99 -13.50 6.22 1.48
CA PRO A 99 -14.36 7.05 2.32
C PRO A 99 -13.64 8.33 2.76
N SER A 100 -14.20 9.45 2.29
CA SER A 100 -13.93 10.85 2.62
C SER A 100 -13.15 11.04 3.94
N SER A 101 -11.90 11.45 3.79
CA SER A 101 -11.06 11.95 4.87
C SER A 101 -11.63 13.28 5.36
N ARG A 102 -12.32 13.25 6.51
CA ARG A 102 -12.54 14.43 7.34
C ARG A 102 -11.78 14.23 8.64
N TRP A 103 -10.55 14.71 8.68
CA TRP A 103 -9.81 14.94 9.92
C TRP A 103 -9.17 16.32 9.85
N VAL A 104 -9.74 17.21 10.68
CA VAL A 104 -9.28 18.51 11.21
C VAL A 104 -8.55 19.45 10.26
#